data_AF-A0AAQ4RJI2-F1
#
_entry.id   AF-A0AAQ4RJI2-F1
#
_cell.length_a   1.000
_cell.length_b   1.000
_cell.length_c   1.000
_cell.angle_alpha   90.00
_cell.angle_beta   90.00
_cell.angle_gamma   90.00
#
_symmetry.space_group_name_H-M   'P 1'
#
loop_
_entity.id
_entity.type
_entity.pdbx_description
1 polymer ?
#
loop_
_entity_poly.entity_id
_entity_poly.type
_entity_poly.pdbx_seq_one_letter_code
_entity_poly.pdbx_strand_id
1 'polypeptide(L)'
;MLQLIAGRVSSLVARRATLALTTSSARMASHAPDPEVTEAVDMSRPMYWDRLDTPLPDKLYKDELSAAEKSLKEKEKGPWSQLTNEEKIALYRLSFHQTYAEMNQPKSEWKTVVGGIFFFVGFTALVVWWQRVYGKPASFKSHDDNVAFSFKHPPAPTGTALAWFRSFFLRQTFSLNVAEKVQL
;
A
#
# COMPACT_ATOMS: atom_id res chain seq x y z
N MET A 1 43.36 -54.59 19.99
CA MET A 1 43.05 -53.29 19.35
C MET A 1 41.55 -53.25 19.03
N LEU A 2 40.72 -52.95 20.03
CA LEU A 2 39.26 -52.80 19.88
C LEU A 2 38.82 -51.63 20.77
N GLN A 3 38.53 -50.50 20.16
CA GLN A 3 37.94 -49.33 20.82
C GLN A 3 36.58 -49.10 20.16
N LEU A 4 35.52 -49.58 20.81
CA LEU A 4 34.13 -49.29 20.47
C LEU A 4 33.76 -47.96 21.12
N ILE A 5 33.76 -46.88 20.35
CA ILE A 5 33.23 -45.60 20.79
C ILE A 5 31.72 -45.62 20.53
N ALA A 6 30.96 -45.84 21.60
CA ALA A 6 29.51 -45.70 21.61
C ALA A 6 29.14 -44.21 21.49
N GLY A 7 28.87 -43.75 20.27
CA GLY A 7 28.31 -42.43 19.99
C GLY A 7 26.84 -42.38 20.39
N ARG A 8 26.56 -41.92 21.61
CA ARG A 8 25.22 -41.62 22.11
C ARG A 8 24.85 -40.20 21.70
N VAL A 9 24.28 -40.03 20.51
CA VAL A 9 23.66 -38.77 20.06
C VAL A 9 22.17 -39.00 19.92
N SER A 10 21.44 -38.84 21.03
CA SER A 10 19.99 -38.85 21.04
C SER A 10 19.47 -37.70 21.90
N SER A 11 18.52 -36.98 21.29
CA SER A 11 17.56 -36.03 21.86
C SER A 11 18.09 -34.75 22.52
N LEU A 12 18.19 -33.69 21.73
CA LEU A 12 17.89 -32.33 22.18
C LEU A 12 16.85 -31.70 21.23
N VAL A 13 15.70 -32.35 21.12
CA VAL A 13 14.45 -31.72 20.63
C VAL A 13 13.44 -31.88 21.74
N ALA A 14 13.36 -30.90 22.63
CA ALA A 14 12.21 -30.62 23.49
C ALA A 14 12.59 -29.52 24.48
N ARG A 15 12.67 -28.27 24.00
CA ARG A 15 12.58 -27.08 24.87
C ARG A 15 12.28 -25.87 24.01
N ARG A 16 10.98 -25.60 23.87
CA ARG A 16 10.32 -24.28 23.64
C ARG A 16 8.95 -24.49 22.99
N ALA A 17 8.11 -25.30 23.64
CA ALA A 17 6.67 -25.19 23.49
C ALA A 17 6.15 -24.85 24.88
N THR A 18 5.78 -23.58 25.07
CA THR A 18 4.83 -22.98 26.04
C THR A 18 5.34 -21.61 26.48
N LEU A 19 4.43 -20.64 26.47
CA LEU A 19 4.58 -19.23 26.88
C LEU A 19 5.09 -18.27 25.79
N ALA A 20 4.19 -17.92 24.86
CA ALA A 20 3.92 -16.53 24.45
C ALA A 20 2.73 -16.49 23.48
N LEU A 21 1.55 -16.92 23.94
CA LEU A 21 0.28 -16.39 23.41
C LEU A 21 -0.03 -15.09 24.16
N THR A 22 0.87 -14.12 24.08
CA THR A 22 0.48 -12.73 24.22
C THR A 22 0.13 -12.28 22.83
N THR A 23 -1.18 -12.29 22.55
CA THR A 23 -1.77 -11.63 21.40
C THR A 23 -1.21 -10.22 21.34
N SER A 24 -0.26 -9.98 20.42
CA SER A 24 0.15 -8.63 20.11
C SER A 24 -1.07 -8.00 19.45
N SER A 25 -1.85 -7.29 20.26
CA SER A 25 -2.79 -6.30 19.78
C SER A 25 -1.95 -5.33 18.95
N ALA A 26 -2.03 -5.50 17.62
CA ALA A 26 -1.68 -4.45 16.69
C ALA A 26 -2.68 -3.34 16.96
N ARG A 27 -2.37 -2.47 17.93
CA ARG A 27 -2.97 -1.14 17.97
C ARG A 27 -2.54 -0.52 16.65
N MET A 28 -3.46 -0.50 15.70
CA MET A 28 -3.39 0.44 14.59
C MET A 28 -3.05 1.78 15.25
N ALA A 29 -1.90 2.33 14.91
CA ALA A 29 -1.60 3.72 15.22
C ALA A 29 -2.57 4.53 14.36
N SER A 30 -3.81 4.67 14.83
CA SER A 30 -4.62 5.83 14.47
C SER A 30 -3.72 7.00 14.78
N HIS A 31 -3.41 7.80 13.77
CA HIS A 31 -2.78 9.10 13.93
C HIS A 31 -3.52 9.83 15.05
N ALA A 32 -2.94 9.78 16.26
CA ALA A 32 -3.32 10.67 17.32
C ALA A 32 -2.92 12.05 16.77
N PRO A 33 -3.85 12.99 16.64
CA PRO A 33 -3.48 14.36 16.36
C PRO A 33 -2.54 14.79 17.49
N ASP A 34 -1.32 15.15 17.13
CA ASP A 34 -0.46 15.91 18.03
C ASP A 34 -1.28 17.11 18.55
N PRO A 35 -1.09 17.54 19.80
CA PRO A 35 -1.87 18.62 20.42
C PRO A 35 -1.60 20.01 19.79
N GLU A 36 -0.87 20.07 18.69
CA GLU A 36 -0.75 21.24 17.82
C GLU A 36 -1.86 21.18 16.76
N VAL A 37 -3.08 21.48 17.22
CA VAL A 37 -4.09 22.23 16.47
C VAL A 37 -4.12 21.90 14.96
N THR A 38 -4.63 20.71 14.62
CA THR A 38 -5.17 20.50 13.27
C THR A 38 -6.56 21.10 13.22
N GLU A 39 -6.65 22.44 13.27
CA GLU A 39 -7.88 23.09 12.81
C GLU A 39 -8.11 22.64 11.38
N ALA A 40 -9.37 22.40 11.02
CA ALA A 40 -9.71 22.16 9.62
C ALA A 40 -9.17 23.34 8.81
N VAL A 41 -8.16 23.08 7.97
CA VAL A 41 -7.45 24.12 7.23
C VAL A 41 -8.45 24.91 6.39
N ASP A 42 -8.50 26.21 6.60
CA ASP A 42 -9.36 27.12 5.85
C ASP A 42 -8.91 27.17 4.38
N MET A 43 -9.57 26.36 3.55
CA MET A 43 -9.29 26.22 2.13
C MET A 43 -9.67 27.46 1.31
N SER A 44 -10.33 28.46 1.91
CA SER A 44 -10.63 29.73 1.22
C SER A 44 -9.43 30.67 1.13
N ARG A 45 -8.37 30.41 1.91
CA ARG A 45 -7.14 31.20 1.94
C ARG A 45 -6.03 30.52 1.13
N PRO A 46 -5.08 31.30 0.57
CA PRO A 46 -3.92 30.73 -0.10
C PRO A 46 -3.12 29.85 0.85
N MET A 47 -2.79 28.63 0.41
CA MET A 47 -2.03 27.66 1.18
C MET A 47 -0.58 27.61 0.68
N TYR A 48 0.36 27.49 1.63
CA TYR A 48 1.77 27.34 1.31
C TYR A 48 2.02 26.00 0.61
N TRP A 49 2.70 26.03 -0.54
CA TRP A 49 3.14 24.83 -1.26
C TRP A 49 4.54 24.99 -1.87
N ASP A 50 5.42 24.03 -1.61
CA ASP A 50 6.72 23.91 -2.26
C ASP A 50 6.53 23.34 -3.68
N ARG A 51 6.60 24.19 -4.72
CA ARG A 51 6.53 23.73 -6.11
C ARG A 51 7.63 24.33 -6.98
N LEU A 52 8.06 23.56 -7.99
CA LEU A 52 9.15 23.97 -8.89
C LEU A 52 8.71 25.02 -9.92
N ASP A 53 7.42 25.05 -10.27
CA ASP A 53 6.80 25.98 -11.23
C ASP A 53 6.54 27.36 -10.62
N THR A 54 6.23 27.42 -9.33
CA THR A 54 5.98 28.66 -8.59
C THR A 54 7.09 28.90 -7.56
N PRO A 55 8.21 29.54 -7.95
CA PRO A 55 9.37 29.75 -7.06
C PRO A 55 9.06 30.61 -5.83
N LEU A 56 8.04 31.44 -5.93
CA LEU A 56 7.64 32.39 -4.91
C LEU A 56 6.19 32.08 -4.52
N PRO A 57 5.96 31.38 -3.40
CA PRO A 57 4.62 31.07 -2.92
C PRO A 57 3.93 32.34 -2.39
N ASP A 58 2.61 32.39 -2.53
CA ASP A 58 1.79 33.53 -2.11
C ASP A 58 1.78 33.75 -0.58
N LYS A 59 2.09 32.69 0.16
CA LYS A 59 2.15 32.64 1.61
C LYS A 59 3.55 32.20 2.06
N LEU A 60 4.00 32.64 3.23
CA LEU A 60 5.24 32.15 3.84
C LEU A 60 5.03 30.78 4.51
N TYR A 61 6.12 30.03 4.70
CA TYR A 61 6.04 28.74 5.37
C TYR A 61 5.56 28.85 6.83
N LYS A 62 6.13 29.78 7.60
CA LYS A 62 5.70 30.07 8.98
C LYS A 62 4.96 31.39 9.07
N ASP A 63 3.73 31.35 9.58
CA ASP A 63 2.95 32.55 9.90
C ASP A 63 3.22 33.08 11.32
N GLU A 64 3.41 32.17 12.28
CA GLU A 64 3.63 32.51 13.67
C GLU A 64 5.13 32.57 13.97
N LEU A 65 5.63 33.80 14.17
CA LEU A 65 7.04 34.04 14.47
C LEU A 65 7.28 34.18 15.97
N SER A 66 8.30 33.47 16.45
CA SER A 66 8.85 33.68 17.79
C SER A 66 9.49 35.08 17.92
N ALA A 67 9.73 35.53 19.16
CA ALA A 67 10.35 36.84 19.40
C ALA A 67 11.72 36.99 18.71
N ALA A 68 12.51 35.91 18.64
CA ALA A 68 13.79 35.89 17.96
C ALA A 68 13.64 36.03 16.44
N GLU A 69 12.69 35.30 15.83
CA GLU A 69 12.42 35.37 14.38
C GLU A 69 11.85 36.74 13.97
N LYS A 70 11.03 37.36 14.83
CA LYS A 70 10.56 38.75 14.63
C LYS A 70 11.72 39.74 14.60
N SER A 71 12.66 39.63 15.55
CA SER A 71 13.86 40.46 15.56
C SER A 71 14.72 40.26 14.30
N LEU A 72 14.74 39.04 13.76
CA LEU A 72 15.45 38.72 12.53
C LEU A 72 14.76 39.31 11.29
N LYS A 73 13.42 39.30 11.25
CA LYS A 73 12.63 39.98 10.20
C LYS A 73 12.77 41.50 10.24
N GLU A 74 13.00 42.09 11.41
CA GLU A 74 13.33 43.51 11.53
C GLU A 74 14.72 43.81 10.98
N LYS A 75 15.72 42.96 11.29
CA LYS A 75 17.07 43.05 10.71
C LYS A 75 17.08 42.85 9.20
N GLU A 76 16.18 42.03 8.64
CA GLU A 76 16.05 41.79 7.19
C GLU A 76 15.76 43.07 6.40
N LYS A 77 15.09 44.05 7.02
CA LYS A 77 14.79 45.36 6.40
C LYS A 77 16.03 46.25 6.23
N GLY A 78 17.12 45.94 6.94
CA GLY A 78 18.39 46.66 6.87
C GLY A 78 19.33 46.13 5.77
N PRO A 79 20.60 46.54 5.76
CA PRO A 79 21.58 46.07 4.79
C PRO A 79 22.00 44.60 5.05
N TRP A 80 21.86 43.74 4.04
CA TRP A 80 22.16 42.30 4.13
C TRP A 80 23.65 41.96 4.31
N SER A 81 24.53 42.96 4.20
CA SER A 81 25.96 42.85 4.52
C SER A 81 26.22 42.67 6.01
N GLN A 82 25.29 43.09 6.87
CA GLN A 82 25.40 42.96 8.34
C GLN A 82 24.86 41.62 8.86
N LEU A 83 24.17 40.84 8.02
CA LEU A 83 23.66 39.52 8.39
C LEU A 83 24.75 38.46 8.23
N THR A 84 24.87 37.63 9.26
CA THR A 84 25.69 36.42 9.23
C THR A 84 25.09 35.37 8.28
N ASN A 85 25.91 34.41 7.83
CA ASN A 85 25.44 33.35 6.93
C ASN A 85 24.35 32.48 7.57
N GLU A 86 24.44 32.26 8.88
CA GLU A 86 23.44 31.49 9.64
C GLU A 86 22.11 32.23 9.73
N GLU A 87 22.12 33.55 9.96
CA GLU A 87 20.93 34.40 9.94
C GLU A 87 20.24 34.38 8.57
N LYS A 88 21.00 34.36 7.47
CA LYS A 88 20.46 34.22 6.11
C LYS A 88 19.80 32.87 5.89
N ILE A 89 20.40 31.78 6.37
CA ILE A 89 19.81 30.43 6.29
C ILE A 89 18.54 30.35 7.15
N ALA A 90 18.54 30.96 8.33
CA ALA A 90 17.37 31.03 9.19
C ALA A 90 16.22 31.80 8.52
N LEU A 91 16.49 32.95 7.88
CA LEU A 91 15.50 33.67 7.08
C LEU A 91 14.96 32.84 5.91
N TYR A 92 15.82 32.04 5.27
CA TYR A 92 15.39 31.12 4.23
C TYR A 92 14.42 30.06 4.77
N ARG A 93 14.77 29.37 5.86
CA ARG A 93 13.91 28.34 6.50
C ARG A 93 12.62 28.90 7.12
N LEU A 94 12.58 30.20 7.38
CA LEU A 94 11.39 30.91 7.84
C LEU A 94 10.40 31.15 6.69
N SER A 95 10.92 31.41 5.50
CA SER A 95 10.14 31.74 4.31
C SER A 95 9.77 30.49 3.51
N PHE A 96 10.71 29.54 3.40
CA PHE A 96 10.59 28.30 2.63
C PHE A 96 10.84 27.07 3.50
N HIS A 97 10.08 26.01 3.25
CA HIS A 97 10.25 24.74 3.95
C HIS A 97 11.41 23.92 3.36
N GLN A 98 11.40 23.67 2.04
CA GLN A 98 12.42 22.88 1.35
C GLN A 98 13.26 23.70 0.37
N THR A 99 14.51 23.26 0.17
CA THR A 99 15.35 23.80 -0.90
C THR A 99 15.03 23.17 -2.25
N TYR A 100 15.38 23.85 -3.34
CA TYR A 100 15.24 23.29 -4.69
C TYR A 100 15.94 21.94 -4.88
N ALA A 101 17.08 21.73 -4.22
CA ALA A 101 17.79 20.46 -4.25
C ALA A 101 17.03 19.35 -3.50
N GLU A 102 16.44 19.69 -2.35
CA GLU A 102 15.60 18.76 -1.57
C GLU A 102 14.31 18.41 -2.34
N MET A 103 13.66 19.39 -2.96
CA MET A 103 12.44 19.20 -3.76
C MET A 103 12.69 18.36 -5.01
N ASN A 104 13.85 18.52 -5.64
CA ASN A 104 14.22 17.79 -6.86
C ASN A 104 14.90 16.44 -6.57
N GLN A 105 14.86 15.96 -5.32
CA GLN A 105 15.47 14.69 -4.98
C GLN A 105 14.71 13.52 -5.64
N PRO A 106 15.39 12.62 -6.39
CA PRO A 106 14.73 11.50 -7.03
C PRO A 106 14.21 10.50 -5.98
N LYS A 107 12.92 10.20 -6.05
CA LYS A 107 12.27 9.24 -5.14
C LYS A 107 12.39 7.81 -5.66
N SER A 108 12.68 6.87 -4.77
CA SER A 108 12.80 5.44 -5.10
C SER A 108 11.49 4.65 -4.94
N GLU A 109 10.35 5.33 -4.84
CA GLU A 109 9.02 4.73 -4.69
C GLU A 109 8.67 3.82 -5.87
N TRP A 110 9.16 4.11 -7.08
CA TRP A 110 8.95 3.26 -8.25
C TRP A 110 9.44 1.82 -8.03
N LYS A 111 10.46 1.61 -7.17
CA LYS A 111 11.00 0.28 -6.88
C LYS A 111 9.99 -0.57 -6.10
N THR A 112 9.25 0.02 -5.17
CA THR A 112 8.23 -0.70 -4.40
C THR A 112 7.00 -0.98 -5.26
N VAL A 113 6.63 -0.07 -6.16
CA VAL A 113 5.57 -0.28 -7.16
C VAL A 113 5.91 -1.45 -8.06
N VAL A 114 7.11 -1.44 -8.65
CA VAL A 114 7.58 -2.54 -9.52
C VAL A 114 7.66 -3.85 -8.74
N GLY A 115 8.21 -3.84 -7.53
CA GLY A 115 8.26 -5.02 -6.66
C GLY A 115 6.87 -5.58 -6.33
N GLY A 116 5.90 -4.72 -6.04
CA GLY A 116 4.51 -5.11 -5.77
C GLY A 116 3.87 -5.79 -6.97
N ILE A 117 4.05 -5.25 -8.18
CA ILE A 117 3.52 -5.84 -9.42
C ILE A 117 4.08 -7.26 -9.62
N PHE A 118 5.40 -7.43 -9.52
CA PHE A 118 6.03 -8.75 -9.66
C PHE A 118 5.62 -9.73 -8.57
N PHE A 119 5.40 -9.25 -7.34
CA PHE A 119 4.91 -10.07 -6.25
C PHE A 119 3.52 -10.63 -6.55
N PHE A 120 2.58 -9.78 -6.98
CA PHE A 120 1.22 -10.24 -7.32
C PHE A 120 1.20 -11.15 -8.55
N VAL A 121 1.98 -10.86 -9.59
CA VAL A 121 2.09 -11.72 -10.77
C VAL A 121 2.67 -13.09 -10.39
N GLY A 122 3.74 -13.12 -9.58
CA GLY A 122 4.34 -14.36 -9.09
C GLY A 122 3.38 -15.16 -8.20
N PHE A 123 2.63 -14.48 -7.33
CA PHE A 123 1.62 -15.11 -6.48
C PHE A 123 0.47 -15.70 -7.29
N THR A 124 -0.08 -14.97 -8.27
CA THR A 124 -1.12 -15.51 -9.15
C THR A 124 -0.62 -16.69 -9.97
N ALA A 125 0.60 -16.64 -10.50
CA ALA A 125 1.20 -17.77 -11.23
C ALA A 125 1.38 -19.01 -10.33
N LEU A 126 1.78 -18.82 -9.07
CA LEU A 126 1.87 -19.89 -8.08
C LEU A 126 0.51 -20.54 -7.81
N VAL A 127 -0.55 -19.73 -7.66
CA VAL A 127 -1.92 -20.23 -7.47
C VAL A 127 -2.40 -21.02 -8.69
N VAL A 128 -2.17 -20.53 -9.91
CA VAL A 128 -2.54 -21.23 -11.15
C VAL A 128 -1.76 -22.54 -11.29
N TRP A 129 -0.46 -22.54 -10.97
CA TRP A 129 0.34 -23.76 -10.97
C TRP A 129 -0.19 -24.78 -9.95
N TRP A 130 -0.50 -24.35 -8.74
CA TRP A 130 -1.10 -25.20 -7.71
C TRP A 130 -2.46 -25.78 -8.16
N GLN A 131 -3.32 -24.95 -8.75
CA GLN A 131 -4.58 -25.38 -9.36
C GLN A 131 -4.37 -26.40 -10.49
N ARG A 132 -3.29 -26.28 -11.27
CA ARG A 132 -3.00 -27.23 -12.36
C ARG A 132 -2.49 -28.58 -11.85
N VAL A 133 -1.73 -28.61 -10.75
CA VAL A 133 -1.18 -29.86 -10.16
C VAL A 133 -2.24 -30.61 -9.35
N TYR A 134 -3.05 -29.90 -8.56
CA TYR A 134 -4.00 -30.51 -7.62
C TYR A 134 -5.47 -30.35 -8.03
N GLY A 135 -5.77 -29.56 -9.05
CA GLY A 135 -7.12 -29.44 -9.59
C GLY A 135 -7.53 -30.71 -10.34
N LYS A 136 -8.77 -31.17 -10.12
CA LYS A 136 -9.34 -32.30 -10.88
C LYS A 136 -9.21 -32.01 -12.38
N PRO A 137 -8.86 -33.00 -13.21
CA PRO A 137 -8.87 -32.80 -14.65
C PRO A 137 -10.28 -32.35 -15.04
N ALA A 138 -10.37 -31.19 -15.68
CA ALA A 138 -11.56 -30.90 -16.47
C ALA A 138 -11.71 -32.08 -17.41
N SER A 139 -12.84 -32.79 -17.34
CA SER A 139 -13.21 -33.80 -18.34
C SER A 139 -12.98 -33.16 -19.70
N PHE A 140 -11.91 -33.58 -20.37
CA PHE A 140 -11.62 -33.18 -21.73
C PHE A 140 -12.69 -33.83 -22.57
N LYS A 141 -13.81 -33.14 -22.78
CA LYS A 141 -14.73 -33.51 -23.85
C LYS A 141 -13.96 -33.24 -25.14
N SER A 142 -13.55 -34.32 -25.79
CA SER A 142 -12.95 -34.25 -27.12
C SER A 142 -13.93 -33.55 -28.05
N HIS A 143 -13.42 -32.92 -29.11
CA HIS A 143 -14.30 -32.29 -30.11
C HIS A 143 -15.31 -33.31 -30.67
N ASP A 144 -14.90 -34.59 -30.72
CA ASP A 144 -15.71 -35.72 -31.17
C ASP A 144 -16.92 -36.00 -30.27
N ASP A 145 -16.82 -35.74 -28.96
CA ASP A 145 -17.94 -35.89 -28.02
C ASP A 145 -19.05 -34.86 -28.28
N ASN A 146 -18.69 -33.67 -28.80
CA ASN A 146 -19.65 -32.63 -29.18
C ASN A 146 -20.38 -32.98 -30.49
N VAL A 147 -19.68 -33.62 -31.43
CA VAL A 147 -20.27 -34.13 -32.68
C VAL A 147 -21.19 -35.31 -32.40
N ALA A 148 -20.80 -36.23 -31.51
CA ALA A 148 -21.61 -37.36 -31.09
C ALA A 148 -22.89 -36.94 -30.34
N PHE A 149 -22.81 -35.89 -29.53
CA PHE A 149 -23.98 -35.30 -28.85
C PHE A 149 -24.95 -34.64 -29.86
N SER A 150 -24.42 -33.99 -30.90
CA SER A 150 -25.22 -33.35 -31.96
C SER A 150 -25.98 -34.37 -32.84
N PHE A 151 -25.45 -35.59 -33.00
CA PHE A 151 -26.08 -36.63 -33.81
C PHE A 151 -27.13 -37.47 -33.07
N LYS A 152 -27.16 -37.44 -31.73
CA LYS A 152 -28.04 -38.32 -30.95
C LYS A 152 -29.46 -37.76 -30.75
N HIS A 153 -29.67 -36.44 -30.69
CA HIS A 153 -31.02 -35.84 -30.61
C HIS A 153 -31.01 -34.38 -31.10
N PRO A 154 -31.87 -33.96 -32.05
CA PRO A 154 -32.07 -32.53 -32.29
C PRO A 154 -32.85 -31.90 -31.11
N PRO A 155 -32.34 -30.87 -30.43
CA PRO A 155 -33.15 -30.15 -29.44
C PRO A 155 -34.16 -29.25 -30.15
N ALA A 156 -35.43 -29.32 -29.73
CA ALA A 156 -36.44 -28.32 -30.08
C ALA A 156 -35.98 -26.91 -29.63
N PRO A 157 -36.36 -25.85 -30.37
CA PRO A 157 -35.90 -24.50 -30.08
C PRO A 157 -36.59 -23.96 -28.83
N THR A 158 -35.94 -24.02 -27.68
CA THR A 158 -36.35 -23.31 -26.47
C THR A 158 -35.18 -22.54 -25.87
N GLY A 159 -35.17 -21.22 -26.13
CA GLY A 159 -34.77 -20.10 -25.25
C GLY A 159 -33.61 -20.20 -24.23
N THR A 160 -32.66 -21.12 -24.33
CA THR A 160 -31.69 -21.42 -23.26
C THR A 160 -30.53 -20.43 -23.11
N ALA A 161 -30.24 -19.59 -24.11
CA ALA A 161 -29.19 -18.57 -24.01
C ALA A 161 -29.48 -17.52 -22.90
N LEU A 162 -30.75 -17.16 -22.70
CA LEU A 162 -31.14 -16.20 -21.66
C LEU A 162 -31.10 -16.80 -20.24
N ALA A 163 -31.29 -18.11 -20.12
CA ALA A 163 -31.26 -18.82 -18.84
C ALA A 163 -29.83 -18.93 -18.27
N TRP A 164 -28.84 -19.15 -19.14
CA TRP A 164 -27.44 -19.18 -18.73
C TRP A 164 -26.93 -17.81 -18.26
N PHE A 165 -27.30 -16.73 -18.95
CA PHE A 165 -26.95 -15.37 -18.54
C PHE A 165 -27.59 -14.99 -17.20
N ARG A 166 -28.86 -15.36 -16.96
CA ARG A 166 -29.49 -15.13 -15.65
C ARG A 166 -28.81 -15.94 -14.54
N SER A 167 -28.47 -17.21 -14.75
CA SER A 167 -27.80 -18.03 -13.73
C SER A 167 -26.37 -17.58 -13.41
N PHE A 168 -25.64 -17.02 -14.38
CA PHE A 168 -24.30 -16.49 -14.13
C PHE A 168 -24.36 -15.16 -13.33
N PHE A 169 -25.28 -14.25 -13.69
CA PHE A 169 -25.41 -12.95 -12.99
C PHE A 169 -26.00 -13.08 -11.58
N LEU A 170 -26.99 -13.98 -11.37
CA LEU A 170 -27.57 -14.24 -10.05
C LEU A 170 -26.59 -14.91 -9.08
N ARG A 171 -25.60 -15.65 -9.58
CA ARG A 171 -24.57 -16.28 -8.73
C ARG A 171 -23.48 -15.29 -8.32
N GLN A 172 -23.20 -14.28 -9.15
CA GLN A 172 -22.26 -13.20 -8.85
C GLN A 172 -22.82 -12.21 -7.81
N THR A 173 -24.10 -11.86 -7.89
CA THR A 173 -24.74 -10.91 -6.94
C THR A 173 -25.07 -11.53 -5.58
N PHE A 174 -25.30 -12.85 -5.52
CA PHE A 174 -25.52 -13.55 -4.24
C PHE A 174 -24.23 -13.69 -3.43
N SER A 175 -23.06 -13.81 -4.08
CA SER A 175 -21.78 -13.88 -3.38
C SER A 175 -21.35 -12.54 -2.75
N LEU A 176 -21.81 -11.40 -3.29
CA LEU A 176 -21.56 -10.08 -2.73
C LEU A 176 -22.47 -9.77 -1.52
N ASN A 177 -23.76 -10.15 -1.57
CA ASN A 177 -24.68 -9.94 -0.44
C ASN A 177 -24.40 -10.85 0.77
N VAL A 178 -23.86 -12.05 0.56
CA VAL A 178 -23.47 -12.94 1.67
C VAL A 178 -22.22 -12.45 2.38
N ALA A 179 -21.31 -11.76 1.70
CA ALA A 179 -20.16 -11.11 2.33
C ALA A 179 -20.57 -9.90 3.19
N GLU A 180 -21.64 -9.20 2.82
CA GLU A 180 -22.18 -8.05 3.56
C GLU A 180 -22.96 -8.47 4.82
N LYS A 181 -23.59 -9.66 4.84
CA LYS A 181 -24.35 -10.16 6.00
C LYS A 181 -23.54 -10.92 7.07
N VAL A 182 -22.23 -11.07 6.90
CA VAL A 182 -21.35 -11.73 7.91
C VAL A 182 -20.52 -10.71 8.69
N GLN A 183 -20.76 -9.40 8.49
CA GLN A 183 -20.13 -8.30 9.24
C GLN A 183 -21.14 -7.42 10.01
N LEU A 184 -22.35 -7.92 10.27
CA LEU A 184 -23.24 -7.39 11.33
C LEU A 184 -23.48 -8.46 12.39
#